data_AF-A0A849DYM2-F1
#
_entry.id   AF-A0A849DYM2-F1
#
_cell.length_a   1.000
_cell.length_b   1.000
_cell.length_c   1.000
_cell.angle_alpha   90.00
_cell.angle_beta   90.00
_cell.angle_gamma   90.00
#
_symmetry.space_group_name_H-M   'P 1'
#
loop_
_entity.id
_entity.type
_entity.pdbx_description
1 polymer ?
#
loop_
_entity_poly.entity_id
_entity_poly.type
_entity_poly.pdbx_seq_one_letter_code
_entity_poly.pdbx_strand_id
1 'polypeptide(L)'
;MDKEHVQGKMSEKEKAFWCKYAERLNKYGVAGKNAEWHIRRARQFVYGLEGLKLNDVDSAYLDSYLDVIGRKPDFEVWQLRQVVYALRILFLEMTKLDWPTKGSVLNGNKLSL
;
A
#
# COMPACT_ATOMS: atom_id res chain seq x y z
N MET A 1 -28.66 -8.41 16.50
CA MET A 1 -27.72 -7.45 15.89
C MET A 1 -26.89 -8.22 14.88
N ASP A 2 -27.51 -8.42 13.72
CA ASP A 2 -26.95 -9.13 12.59
C ASP A 2 -25.74 -8.36 12.08
N LYS A 3 -24.56 -8.97 12.24
CA LYS A 3 -23.35 -8.49 11.59
C LYS A 3 -23.46 -8.88 10.13
N GLU A 4 -24.17 -8.06 9.36
CA GLU A 4 -24.05 -8.00 7.92
C GLU A 4 -22.59 -7.62 7.62
N HIS A 5 -21.73 -8.62 7.45
CA HIS A 5 -20.49 -8.44 6.71
C HIS A 5 -20.91 -8.17 5.28
N VAL A 6 -21.16 -6.89 4.97
CA VAL A 6 -21.29 -6.40 3.60
C VAL A 6 -19.92 -6.54 2.96
N GLN A 7 -19.63 -7.75 2.50
CA GLN A 7 -18.61 -8.00 1.50
C GLN A 7 -19.23 -7.53 0.18
N GLY A 8 -19.30 -6.20 0.01
CA GLY A 8 -19.83 -5.57 -1.19
C GLY A 8 -19.15 -6.18 -2.40
N LYS A 9 -19.95 -6.65 -3.36
CA LYS A 9 -19.46 -7.29 -4.59
C LYS A 9 -18.50 -6.32 -5.31
N MET A 10 -17.22 -6.65 -5.31
CA MET A 10 -16.19 -5.83 -5.98
C MET A 10 -16.53 -5.64 -7.46
N SER A 11 -16.34 -4.44 -7.98
CA SER A 11 -16.54 -4.16 -9.41
C SER A 11 -15.54 -4.93 -10.27
N GLU A 12 -15.84 -5.17 -11.55
CA GLU A 12 -14.89 -5.83 -12.47
C GLU A 12 -13.57 -5.06 -12.61
N LYS A 13 -13.62 -3.72 -12.60
CA LYS A 13 -12.42 -2.87 -12.63
C LYS A 13 -11.57 -3.07 -11.38
N GLU A 14 -12.21 -3.18 -10.23
CA GLU A 14 -11.53 -3.41 -8.96
C GLU A 14 -10.91 -4.80 -8.91
N LYS A 15 -11.63 -5.83 -9.35
CA LYS A 15 -11.06 -7.18 -9.49
C LYS A 15 -9.84 -7.19 -10.40
N ALA A 16 -9.93 -6.57 -11.57
CA ALA A 16 -8.82 -6.45 -12.50
C ALA A 16 -7.61 -5.73 -11.89
N PHE A 17 -7.84 -4.68 -11.09
CA PHE A 17 -6.78 -3.98 -10.35
C PHE A 17 -6.05 -4.93 -9.38
N TRP A 18 -6.79 -5.68 -8.55
CA TRP A 18 -6.17 -6.58 -7.58
C TRP A 18 -5.54 -7.82 -8.22
N CYS A 19 -6.09 -8.33 -9.32
CA CYS A 19 -5.45 -9.37 -10.13
C CYS A 19 -4.10 -8.89 -10.67
N LYS A 20 -4.06 -7.69 -11.27
CA LYS A 20 -2.81 -7.08 -11.75
C LYS A 20 -1.81 -6.90 -10.61
N TYR A 21 -2.24 -6.41 -9.45
CA TYR A 21 -1.36 -6.28 -8.29
C TYR A 21 -0.80 -7.63 -7.82
N ALA A 22 -1.61 -8.70 -7.82
CA ALA A 22 -1.15 -10.05 -7.50
C ALA A 22 -0.09 -10.56 -8.50
N GLU A 23 -0.26 -10.29 -9.79
CA GLU A 23 0.76 -10.59 -10.80
C GLU A 23 2.06 -9.85 -10.53
N ARG A 24 1.99 -8.59 -10.06
CA ARG A 24 3.17 -7.80 -9.69
C ARG A 24 3.85 -8.38 -8.46
N LEU A 25 3.12 -8.70 -7.40
CA LEU A 25 3.66 -9.38 -6.22
C LEU A 25 4.46 -10.64 -6.61
N ASN A 26 3.95 -11.43 -7.54
CA ASN A 26 4.63 -12.63 -8.02
C ASN A 26 6.00 -12.32 -8.68
N LYS A 27 6.10 -11.23 -9.44
CA LYS A 27 7.40 -10.76 -10.01
C LYS A 27 8.43 -10.40 -8.94
N TYR A 28 7.98 -9.97 -7.76
CA TYR A 28 8.82 -9.67 -6.59
C TYR A 28 9.02 -10.88 -5.66
N GLY A 29 8.68 -12.10 -6.12
CA GLY A 29 8.85 -13.35 -5.36
C GLY A 29 7.78 -13.59 -4.29
N VAL A 30 6.69 -12.83 -4.28
CA VAL A 30 5.60 -12.97 -3.31
C VAL A 30 4.45 -13.75 -3.96
N ALA A 31 4.27 -15.01 -3.57
CA ALA A 31 3.27 -15.91 -4.14
C ALA A 31 2.47 -16.67 -3.05
N GLY A 32 1.40 -17.36 -3.48
CA GLY A 32 0.57 -18.20 -2.61
C GLY A 32 -0.02 -17.44 -1.41
N LYS A 33 0.01 -18.07 -0.23
CA LYS A 33 -0.52 -17.49 1.02
C LYS A 33 0.12 -16.14 1.38
N ASN A 34 1.39 -15.93 1.02
CA ASN A 34 2.05 -14.66 1.26
C ASN A 34 1.45 -13.55 0.39
N ALA A 35 1.13 -13.84 -0.88
CA ALA A 35 0.47 -12.88 -1.76
C ALA A 35 -0.92 -12.50 -1.26
N GLU A 36 -1.72 -13.46 -0.80
CA GLU A 36 -3.04 -13.19 -0.21
C GLU A 36 -2.95 -12.24 0.99
N TRP A 37 -1.95 -12.44 1.86
CA TRP A 37 -1.70 -11.57 3.00
C TRP A 37 -1.33 -10.14 2.54
N HIS A 38 -0.46 -10.01 1.53
CA HIS A 38 -0.06 -8.71 0.98
C HIS A 38 -1.24 -7.98 0.31
N ILE A 39 -2.07 -8.70 -0.44
CA ILE A 39 -3.30 -8.17 -1.05
C ILE A 39 -4.26 -7.70 0.03
N ARG A 40 -4.40 -8.44 1.14
CA ARG A 40 -5.24 -8.01 2.27
C ARG A 40 -4.72 -6.71 2.90
N ARG A 41 -3.41 -6.57 3.12
CA ARG A 41 -2.81 -5.34 3.68
C ARG A 41 -2.94 -4.14 2.75
N ALA A 42 -2.68 -4.34 1.46
CA ALA A 42 -2.85 -3.31 0.44
C ALA A 42 -4.32 -2.86 0.35
N ARG A 43 -5.29 -3.79 0.40
CA ARG A 43 -6.72 -3.45 0.46
C ARG A 43 -7.08 -2.64 1.70
N GLN A 44 -6.61 -3.05 2.87
CA GLN A 44 -6.85 -2.30 4.12
C GLN A 44 -6.37 -0.86 4.02
N PHE A 45 -5.20 -0.65 3.42
CA PHE A 45 -4.68 0.69 3.15
C PHE A 45 -5.57 1.47 2.18
N VAL A 46 -5.83 0.91 0.98
CA VAL A 46 -6.61 1.59 -0.08
C VAL A 46 -8.03 1.93 0.37
N TYR A 47 -8.70 1.04 1.09
CA TYR A 47 -10.05 1.31 1.61
C TYR A 47 -10.05 2.28 2.79
N GLY A 48 -8.90 2.44 3.48
CA GLY A 48 -8.72 3.42 4.54
C GLY A 48 -8.48 4.84 4.04
N LEU A 49 -8.39 5.07 2.73
CA LEU A 49 -8.00 6.37 2.17
C LEU A 49 -9.06 7.50 2.31
N GLU A 50 -10.19 7.29 2.99
CA GLU A 50 -11.22 8.33 3.26
C GLU A 50 -11.58 9.23 2.04
N GLY A 51 -11.58 8.66 0.83
CA GLY A 51 -11.88 9.39 -0.42
C GLY A 51 -10.67 9.95 -1.15
N LEU A 52 -9.46 9.87 -0.58
CA LEU A 52 -8.21 10.13 -1.27
C LEU A 52 -7.95 9.05 -2.32
N LYS A 53 -7.51 9.44 -3.52
CA LYS A 53 -7.11 8.46 -4.54
C LYS A 53 -5.73 7.94 -4.19
N LEU A 54 -5.46 6.68 -4.52
CA LEU A 54 -4.15 6.07 -4.32
C LEU A 54 -3.00 6.87 -4.98
N ASN A 55 -3.25 7.53 -6.10
CA ASN A 55 -2.25 8.38 -6.78
C ASN A 55 -2.00 9.72 -6.08
N ASP A 56 -2.90 10.15 -5.20
CA ASP A 56 -2.81 11.44 -4.48
C ASP A 56 -2.21 11.24 -3.07
N VAL A 57 -1.85 10.00 -2.71
CA VAL A 57 -1.13 9.71 -1.46
C VAL A 57 0.31 10.19 -1.59
N ASP A 58 0.74 11.03 -0.65
CA ASP A 58 2.12 11.47 -0.50
C ASP A 58 2.88 10.66 0.55
N SER A 59 4.18 10.95 0.69
CA SER A 59 5.03 10.28 1.69
C SER A 59 4.60 10.57 3.12
N ALA A 60 4.09 11.77 3.42
CA ALA A 60 3.69 12.15 4.78
C ALA A 60 2.49 11.34 5.26
N TYR A 61 1.48 11.15 4.41
CA TYR A 61 0.33 10.30 4.71
C TYR A 61 0.78 8.86 4.95
N LEU A 62 1.68 8.34 4.10
CA LEU A 62 2.16 6.97 4.21
C LEU A 62 2.97 6.74 5.49
N ASP A 63 3.85 7.67 5.86
CA ASP A 63 4.64 7.62 7.09
C ASP A 63 3.71 7.64 8.31
N SER A 64 2.71 8.53 8.32
CA SER A 64 1.70 8.59 9.39
C SER A 64 0.92 7.28 9.51
N TYR A 65 0.51 6.67 8.39
CA TYR A 65 -0.18 5.39 8.38
C TYR A 65 0.69 4.27 8.97
N LEU A 66 1.96 4.19 8.57
CA LEU A 66 2.89 3.18 9.05
C LEU A 66 3.23 3.35 10.54
N ASP A 67 3.37 4.59 11.01
CA ASP A 67 3.61 4.91 12.41
C ASP A 67 2.41 4.49 13.30
N VAL A 68 1.18 4.78 12.87
CA VAL A 68 -0.04 4.33 13.57
C VAL A 68 -0.12 2.81 13.66
N ILE A 69 0.23 2.09 12.59
CA ILE A 69 0.23 0.62 12.60
C ILE A 69 1.37 0.07 13.46
N GLY A 70 2.57 0.64 13.36
CA GLY A 70 3.75 0.20 14.11
C GLY A 70 3.63 0.39 15.62
N ARG A 71 2.76 1.29 16.09
CA ARG A 71 2.47 1.49 17.52
C ARG A 71 1.47 0.51 18.11
N LYS A 72 0.82 -0.34 17.29
CA LYS A 72 -0.13 -1.33 17.79
C LYS A 72 0.64 -2.44 18.52
N PRO A 73 0.31 -2.73 19.80
CA PRO A 73 1.07 -3.69 20.61
C PRO A 73 1.04 -5.11 20.05
N ASP A 74 -0.01 -5.47 19.30
CA ASP A 74 -0.15 -6.78 18.66
C ASP A 74 0.53 -6.86 17.28
N PHE A 75 1.28 -5.82 16.88
CA PHE A 75 1.87 -5.72 15.55
C PHE A 75 3.37 -5.93 15.57
N GLU A 76 3.77 -7.15 15.21
CA GLU A 76 5.18 -7.54 15.23
C GLU A 76 6.01 -6.79 14.18
N VAL A 77 7.30 -6.57 14.49
CA VAL A 77 8.25 -5.87 13.59
C VAL A 77 8.32 -6.54 12.21
N TRP A 78 8.31 -7.86 12.16
CA TRP A 78 8.33 -8.59 10.90
C TRP A 78 7.03 -8.39 10.11
N GLN A 79 5.87 -8.27 10.77
CA GLN A 79 4.61 -7.95 10.10
C GLN A 79 4.63 -6.53 9.54
N LEU A 80 5.24 -5.57 10.24
CA LEU A 80 5.42 -4.21 9.74
C LEU A 80 6.28 -4.18 8.49
N ARG A 81 7.38 -4.94 8.46
CA ARG A 81 8.21 -5.08 7.24
C ARG A 81 7.41 -5.63 6.06
N GLN A 82 6.54 -6.61 6.29
CA GLN A 82 5.69 -7.17 5.24
C GLN A 82 4.63 -6.15 4.76
N VAL A 83 4.06 -5.32 5.65
CA VAL A 83 3.16 -4.21 5.24
C VAL A 83 3.93 -3.20 4.39
N VAL A 84 5.08 -2.74 4.85
CA VAL A 84 5.93 -1.80 4.11
C VAL A 84 6.27 -2.35 2.73
N TYR A 85 6.61 -3.64 2.64
CA TYR A 85 6.92 -4.27 1.36
C TYR A 85 5.71 -4.33 0.42
N ALA A 86 4.53 -4.69 0.93
CA ALA A 86 3.28 -4.68 0.17
C ALA A 86 2.98 -3.27 -0.38
N LEU A 87 3.01 -2.26 0.48
CA LEU A 87 2.71 -0.88 0.06
C LEU A 87 3.74 -0.36 -0.93
N ARG A 88 5.02 -0.67 -0.74
CA ARG A 88 6.08 -0.31 -1.68
C ARG A 88 5.81 -0.86 -3.09
N ILE A 89 5.46 -2.14 -3.22
CA ILE A 89 5.12 -2.74 -4.52
C ILE A 89 3.84 -2.13 -5.08
N LEU A 90 2.83 -1.88 -4.24
CA LEU A 90 1.59 -1.24 -4.65
C LEU A 90 1.87 0.13 -5.29
N PHE A 91 2.64 0.98 -4.63
CA PHE A 91 2.96 2.32 -5.16
C PHE A 91 3.83 2.23 -6.42
N LEU A 92 4.92 1.45 -6.40
CA LEU A 92 5.82 1.33 -7.55
C LEU A 92 5.15 0.79 -8.82
N GLU A 93 4.25 -0.18 -8.69
CA GLU A 93 3.71 -0.91 -9.84
C GLU A 93 2.30 -0.49 -10.25
N MET A 94 1.52 0.09 -9.31
CA MET A 94 0.11 0.40 -9.53
C MET A 94 -0.17 1.90 -9.57
N THR A 95 0.80 2.73 -9.23
CA THR A 95 0.72 4.20 -9.33
C THR A 95 1.82 4.74 -10.23
N LYS A 96 1.73 6.03 -10.60
CA LYS A 96 2.84 6.75 -11.24
C LYS A 96 3.80 7.38 -10.22
N LEU A 97 3.60 7.12 -8.93
CA LEU A 97 4.39 7.73 -7.85
C LEU A 97 5.79 7.11 -7.84
N ASP A 98 6.82 7.94 -8.00
CA ASP A 98 8.19 7.53 -7.70
C ASP A 98 8.31 7.35 -6.19
N TRP A 99 8.39 6.10 -5.74
CA TRP A 99 8.72 5.81 -4.34
C TRP A 99 10.07 6.46 -4.03
N PRO A 100 10.22 7.24 -2.93
CA PRO A 100 11.51 7.79 -2.56
C PRO A 100 12.44 6.62 -2.22
N THR A 101 13.25 6.23 -3.19
CA THR A 101 14.39 5.34 -2.94
C THR A 101 15.35 6.09 -2.04
N LYS A 102 16.00 5.38 -1.11
CA LYS A 102 17.11 5.93 -0.31
C LYS A 102 18.14 6.53 -1.30
N GLY A 103 18.11 7.85 -1.48
CA GLY A 103 19.01 8.54 -2.41
C GLY A 103 18.39 9.54 -3.40
N SER A 104 17.08 9.76 -3.43
CA SER A 104 16.53 10.84 -4.28
C SER A 104 16.82 12.23 -3.68
N VAL A 105 18.01 12.75 -3.99
CA VAL A 105 18.32 14.17 -3.96
C VAL A 105 17.28 14.86 -4.82
N LEU A 106 16.39 15.62 -4.19
CA LEU A 106 15.46 16.49 -4.91
C LEU A 106 16.25 17.65 -5.50
N ASN A 107 16.81 17.42 -6.69
CA ASN A 107 17.23 18.48 -7.59
C ASN A 107 15.97 19.23 -8.01
N GLY A 108 15.76 20.42 -7.45
CA GLY A 108 14.59 21.21 -7.79
C GLY A 108 14.29 22.40 -6.90
N ASN A 109 15.26 23.08 -6.31
CA ASN A 109 15.17 24.53 -6.17
C ASN A 109 16.52 25.15 -5.82
N LYS A 110 17.07 25.88 -6.79
CA LYS A 110 18.01 26.96 -6.55
C LYS A 110 17.21 28.07 -5.84
N LEU A 111 17.18 28.04 -4.51
CA LEU A 111 16.91 29.24 -3.74
C LEU A 111 18.26 29.83 -3.37
N SER A 112 18.57 30.94 -4.03
CA SER A 112 19.63 31.85 -3.63
C SER A 112 19.35 32.35 -2.21
N LEU A 113 20.25 32.06 -1.28
CA LEU A 113 20.72 32.93 -0.20
C LEU A 113 21.95 32.29 0.45
#